data_AF-A0A956GQS0-F1
#
_entry.id   AF-A0A956GQS0-F1
#
_cell.length_a   1.000
_cell.length_b   1.000
_cell.length_c   1.000
_cell.angle_alpha   90.00
_cell.angle_beta   90.00
_cell.angle_gamma   90.00
#
_symmetry.space_group_name_H-M   'P 1'
#
loop_
_entity.id
_entity.type
_entity.pdbx_description
1 polymer ?
#
loop_
_entity_poly.entity_id
_entity_poly.type
_entity_poly.pdbx_seq_one_letter_code
_entity_poly.pdbx_strand_id
1 'polypeptide(L)'
;MSKQKPPELPPTWGEDTVVNMKIPEGGAPGVVAAMRAVGPERVAAPGHVVRSRAYAFVLDADGHPIELGSGRFAKAYLGEERWLESKTALRRQVAIKILQKGVSEEDALRFQLEKELLERVQGHPNIITLYGSGESEDPEFVPPSLRDRVENDFMVLELADMSLEERLKGSRNRGQRDDLLAYDMRQRLFRVLEYMLPVASAIEYAQLQRNIVHRDIKPANVLIKLPNPALQGATLGVMVADFNVGKVHEDHVDLSMTSLGGVPGTLFFQSPEQETNAFELLVNVQQGSMEVDYFEDFFMYLSQNDTFQIFNRPERYPVAGADRTKRKLFLATPFAEASETNVRAKIIKSVDRPADIYSLGAMFYYLVSGAYGNPKTLYDAFHKFIEYEKEDEQNTIESYLTHEYDVINSLRSPKKTDDKPVVAPADRFFSYKHYLDGNGELIDLPVMRIVAKAMIRNKPDSYCQAWDINTTGISELVSDLVQLYSDYGVDASVRSAMLGRFVGTQRPSWMTRVVNKLLNRRPRPRPSKPPRLKAP
;
A
#
# COMPACT_ATOMS: atom_id res chain seq x y z
N MET A 1 43.54 47.77 20.35
CA MET A 1 43.23 46.78 19.29
C MET A 1 41.81 46.30 19.55
N SER A 2 40.84 47.01 18.96
CA SER A 2 39.94 46.57 17.87
C SER A 2 38.59 46.09 18.42
N LYS A 3 37.64 47.04 18.50
CA LYS A 3 36.20 46.78 18.62
C LYS A 3 35.69 46.26 17.27
N GLN A 4 35.02 45.10 17.24
CA GLN A 4 34.30 44.60 16.07
C GLN A 4 32.79 44.88 16.22
N LYS A 5 32.21 45.46 15.15
CA LYS A 5 30.78 45.73 14.92
C LYS A 5 30.05 44.43 14.54
N PRO A 6 28.76 44.27 14.89
CA PRO A 6 27.89 43.24 14.32
C PRO A 6 27.36 43.62 12.90
N PRO A 7 26.95 42.64 12.06
CA PRO A 7 26.56 42.88 10.67
C PRO A 7 25.16 43.49 10.51
N GLU A 8 25.03 44.34 9.48
CA GLU A 8 23.84 45.13 9.11
C GLU A 8 22.79 44.30 8.31
N LEU A 9 21.51 44.57 8.56
CA LEU A 9 20.35 44.09 7.80
C LEU A 9 20.10 45.00 6.57
N PRO A 10 19.60 44.47 5.42
CA PRO A 10 19.33 45.27 4.23
C PRO A 10 18.08 46.18 4.36
N PRO A 11 18.01 47.29 3.59
CA PRO A 11 17.12 48.40 3.85
C PRO A 11 15.69 48.18 3.34
N THR A 12 14.75 48.68 4.14
CA THR A 12 13.34 48.90 3.81
C THR A 12 13.20 49.98 2.74
N TRP A 13 12.49 49.69 1.65
CA TRP A 13 12.15 50.70 0.64
C TRP A 13 10.86 51.42 1.04
N GLY A 14 10.96 52.75 1.08
CA GLY A 14 9.97 53.68 1.62
C GLY A 14 8.80 54.00 0.71
N GLU A 15 7.77 54.54 1.36
CA GLU A 15 6.59 55.18 0.79
C GLU A 15 6.93 56.52 0.11
N ASP A 16 5.99 56.95 -0.72
CA ASP A 16 5.80 58.29 -1.33
C ASP A 16 6.61 58.67 -2.57
N THR A 17 5.96 58.57 -3.73
CA THR A 17 5.71 59.77 -4.55
C THR A 17 4.44 59.59 -5.39
N VAL A 18 3.37 60.30 -5.02
CA VAL A 18 2.17 60.50 -5.84
C VAL A 18 2.52 61.51 -6.93
N VAL A 19 2.44 61.11 -8.20
CA VAL A 19 2.41 62.03 -9.33
C VAL A 19 1.10 61.81 -10.09
N ASN A 20 0.15 62.72 -9.88
CA ASN A 20 -1.03 62.86 -10.74
C ASN A 20 -0.59 63.41 -12.10
N MET A 21 -0.73 62.63 -13.17
CA MET A 21 -0.75 63.15 -14.54
C MET A 21 -2.03 62.72 -15.25
N LYS A 22 -2.69 63.74 -15.81
CA LYS A 22 -3.92 63.67 -16.60
C LYS A 22 -3.74 62.80 -17.85
N ILE A 23 -4.81 62.08 -18.16
CA ILE A 23 -5.07 61.28 -19.35
C ILE A 23 -5.02 62.16 -20.61
N PRO A 24 -4.37 61.69 -21.70
CA PRO A 24 -4.82 61.93 -23.06
C PRO A 24 -5.47 60.66 -23.62
N GLU A 25 -6.61 60.84 -24.26
CA GLU A 25 -7.40 59.80 -24.93
C GLU A 25 -6.61 59.14 -26.09
N GLY A 26 -6.76 57.82 -26.21
CA GLY A 26 -6.50 57.09 -27.46
C GLY A 26 -5.28 56.15 -27.43
N GLY A 27 -5.57 54.83 -27.44
CA GLY A 27 -4.59 53.79 -27.80
C GLY A 27 -4.61 52.59 -26.84
N ALA A 28 -5.24 51.49 -27.23
CA ALA A 28 -5.15 50.20 -26.54
C ALA A 28 -3.68 49.71 -26.49
N PRO A 29 -3.28 49.00 -25.41
CA PRO A 29 -3.04 47.57 -25.59
C PRO A 29 -3.39 46.68 -24.36
N GLY A 30 -3.80 45.44 -24.67
CA GLY A 30 -3.35 44.23 -23.97
C GLY A 30 -3.91 43.94 -22.59
N VAL A 31 -5.16 43.50 -22.51
CA VAL A 31 -5.69 42.82 -21.33
C VAL A 31 -5.03 41.44 -21.22
N VAL A 32 -4.26 41.21 -20.15
CA VAL A 32 -3.77 39.89 -19.76
C VAL A 32 -4.98 39.04 -19.35
N ALA A 33 -5.33 38.06 -20.17
CA ALA A 33 -6.45 37.17 -19.92
C ALA A 33 -6.03 36.09 -18.92
N ALA A 34 -6.61 36.13 -17.72
CA ALA A 34 -6.52 35.06 -16.74
C ALA A 34 -7.22 33.80 -17.28
N MET A 35 -6.48 32.69 -17.37
CA MET A 35 -7.03 31.40 -17.79
C MET A 35 -7.98 30.85 -16.71
N ARG A 36 -9.26 30.72 -17.08
CA ARG A 36 -10.29 30.00 -16.34
C ARG A 36 -10.42 28.60 -16.96
N ALA A 37 -10.06 27.56 -16.22
CA ALA A 37 -10.58 26.22 -16.48
C ALA A 37 -12.04 26.19 -16.02
N VAL A 38 -12.99 26.11 -16.96
CA VAL A 38 -14.44 26.10 -16.68
C VAL A 38 -14.90 24.65 -16.60
N GLY A 39 -15.08 24.12 -15.38
CA GLY A 39 -15.88 22.92 -15.14
C GLY A 39 -17.38 23.19 -15.33
N PRO A 40 -18.24 22.15 -15.41
CA PRO A 40 -19.66 22.31 -15.73
C PRO A 40 -20.37 23.22 -14.73
N GLU A 41 -21.12 24.20 -15.23
CA GLU A 41 -21.85 25.21 -14.45
C GLU A 41 -22.83 24.55 -13.46
N ARG A 42 -22.40 24.45 -12.20
CA ARG A 42 -23.33 24.28 -11.08
C ARG A 42 -23.78 25.66 -10.64
N VAL A 43 -25.06 25.95 -10.80
CA VAL A 43 -25.71 27.17 -10.30
C VAL A 43 -25.54 27.23 -8.78
N ALA A 44 -24.59 28.04 -8.32
CA ALA A 44 -24.21 28.15 -6.93
C ALA A 44 -25.16 29.11 -6.18
N ALA A 45 -25.53 28.75 -4.95
CA ALA A 45 -26.30 29.61 -4.06
C ALA A 45 -25.51 30.90 -3.71
N PRO A 46 -26.16 32.02 -3.37
CA PRO A 46 -25.48 33.30 -3.17
C PRO A 46 -24.62 33.27 -1.89
N GLY A 47 -23.30 33.20 -2.06
CA GLY A 47 -22.34 33.30 -0.94
C GLY A 47 -21.02 32.53 -1.07
N HIS A 48 -20.48 32.27 -2.27
CA HIS A 48 -19.22 31.55 -2.41
C HIS A 48 -18.04 32.49 -2.73
N VAL A 49 -16.92 32.28 -2.03
CA VAL A 49 -15.62 32.86 -2.39
C VAL A 49 -14.99 31.94 -3.43
N VAL A 50 -14.79 32.46 -4.64
CA VAL A 50 -14.01 31.78 -5.68
C VAL A 50 -12.55 32.18 -5.51
N ARG A 51 -11.64 31.19 -5.45
CA ARG A 51 -10.20 31.40 -5.50
C ARG A 51 -9.56 30.42 -6.47
N SER A 52 -8.58 30.88 -7.23
CA SER A 52 -7.88 30.11 -8.23
C SER A 52 -6.45 29.78 -7.78
N ARG A 53 -6.02 28.56 -8.11
CA ARG A 53 -4.65 28.07 -7.90
C ARG A 53 -3.87 28.21 -9.20
N ALA A 54 -2.60 28.59 -9.07
CA ALA A 54 -1.62 28.49 -10.14
C ALA A 54 -0.47 27.60 -9.68
N TYR A 55 0.00 26.77 -10.59
CA TYR A 55 1.14 25.88 -10.40
C TYR A 55 2.23 26.25 -11.40
N ALA A 56 3.48 26.22 -10.96
CA ALA A 56 4.63 26.48 -11.82
C ALA A 56 5.78 25.55 -11.46
N PHE A 57 6.64 25.25 -12.43
CA PHE A 57 7.87 24.50 -12.20
C PHE A 57 8.90 25.37 -11.50
N VAL A 58 9.65 24.78 -10.56
CA VAL A 58 10.83 25.41 -9.98
C VAL A 58 12.03 25.07 -10.85
N LEU A 59 12.76 26.11 -11.26
CA LEU A 59 13.95 26.00 -12.08
C LEU A 59 15.21 26.17 -11.23
N ASP A 60 16.28 25.47 -11.61
CA ASP A 60 17.62 25.65 -11.05
C ASP A 60 18.30 26.94 -11.56
N ALA A 61 19.55 27.16 -11.13
CA ALA A 61 20.33 28.33 -11.52
C ALA A 61 20.59 28.44 -13.03
N ASP A 62 20.54 27.31 -13.74
CA ASP A 62 20.74 27.22 -15.19
C ASP A 62 19.40 27.27 -15.97
N GLY A 63 18.28 27.45 -15.27
CA GLY A 63 16.94 27.52 -15.86
C GLY A 63 16.33 26.16 -16.21
N HIS A 64 16.87 25.05 -15.68
CA HIS A 64 16.33 23.72 -15.89
C HIS A 64 15.37 23.31 -14.77
N PRO A 65 14.26 22.62 -15.06
CA PRO A 65 13.36 22.12 -14.03
C PRO A 65 14.06 21.11 -13.12
N ILE A 66 13.84 21.25 -11.81
CA ILE A 66 14.45 20.37 -10.82
C ILE A 66 13.69 19.03 -10.82
N GLU A 67 14.32 17.98 -11.35
CA GLU A 67 13.78 16.62 -11.33
C GLU A 67 13.85 16.02 -9.92
N LEU A 68 12.71 15.52 -9.43
CA LEU A 68 12.60 14.81 -8.16
C LEU A 68 12.78 13.29 -8.35
N GLY A 69 12.32 12.77 -9.50
CA GLY A 69 12.44 11.37 -9.84
C GLY A 69 11.87 11.05 -11.22
N SER A 70 12.26 9.90 -11.77
CA SER A 70 11.78 9.39 -13.05
C SER A 70 11.15 8.01 -12.87
N GLY A 71 9.91 7.85 -13.33
CA GLY A 71 9.23 6.57 -13.45
C GLY A 71 9.34 6.00 -14.87
N ARG A 72 8.60 4.91 -15.12
CA ARG A 72 8.52 4.23 -16.43
C ARG A 72 7.95 5.13 -17.53
N PHE A 73 6.85 5.81 -17.23
CA PHE A 73 6.09 6.60 -18.21
C PHE A 73 5.88 8.06 -17.78
N ALA A 74 6.25 8.42 -16.55
CA ALA A 74 6.07 9.77 -16.02
C ALA A 74 7.36 10.25 -15.33
N LYS A 75 7.51 11.57 -15.19
CA LYS A 75 8.56 12.21 -14.41
C LYS A 75 7.97 13.14 -13.36
N ALA A 76 8.62 13.22 -12.20
CA ALA A 76 8.25 14.13 -11.14
C ALA A 76 9.25 15.29 -11.05
N TYR A 77 8.74 16.51 -10.98
CA TYR A 77 9.50 17.74 -10.88
C TYR A 77 9.08 18.55 -9.65
N LEU A 78 10.00 19.36 -9.13
CA LEU A 78 9.67 20.33 -8.10
C LEU A 78 8.83 21.45 -8.71
N GLY A 79 7.71 21.75 -8.07
CA GLY A 79 6.84 22.87 -8.43
C GLY A 79 6.50 23.74 -7.23
N GLU A 80 5.83 24.84 -7.51
CA GLU A 80 5.22 25.71 -6.52
C GLU A 80 3.75 25.98 -6.81
N GLU A 81 2.95 25.98 -5.75
CA GLU A 81 1.55 26.40 -5.74
C GLU A 81 1.45 27.83 -5.19
N ARG A 82 0.62 28.62 -5.87
CA ARG A 82 0.24 29.99 -5.51
C ARG A 82 -1.28 30.15 -5.58
N TRP A 83 -1.85 30.91 -4.65
CA TRP A 83 -3.19 31.49 -4.81
C TRP A 83 -3.10 32.74 -5.70
N LEU A 84 -3.86 32.81 -6.80
CA LEU A 84 -3.82 33.94 -7.72
C LEU A 84 -4.30 35.23 -7.06
N GLU A 85 -5.30 35.14 -6.19
CA GLU A 85 -5.89 36.27 -5.47
C GLU A 85 -5.14 36.61 -4.17
N SER A 86 -4.11 35.84 -3.80
CA SER A 86 -3.33 36.14 -2.60
C SER A 86 -2.39 37.31 -2.86
N LYS A 87 -2.43 38.29 -1.96
CA LYS A 87 -1.47 39.41 -1.92
C LYS A 87 -0.12 39.01 -1.28
N THR A 88 0.01 37.78 -0.79
CA THR A 88 1.25 37.30 -0.17
C THR A 88 2.17 36.64 -1.19
N ALA A 89 3.47 36.73 -0.93
CA ALA A 89 4.50 35.99 -1.68
C ALA A 89 4.59 34.51 -1.27
N LEU A 90 3.67 34.00 -0.44
CA LEU A 90 3.72 32.63 0.02
C LEU A 90 3.56 31.68 -1.18
N ARG A 91 4.50 30.75 -1.30
CA ARG A 91 4.50 29.68 -2.28
C ARG A 91 4.63 28.36 -1.54
N ARG A 92 3.73 27.44 -1.84
CA ARG A 92 3.80 26.09 -1.29
C ARG A 92 4.56 25.22 -2.27
N GLN A 93 5.61 24.54 -1.81
CA GLN A 93 6.29 23.56 -2.65
C GLN A 93 5.41 22.33 -2.86
N VAL A 94 5.37 21.84 -4.10
CA VAL A 94 4.60 20.69 -4.57
C VAL A 94 5.44 19.83 -5.49
N ALA A 95 5.01 18.59 -5.75
CA ALA A 95 5.58 17.76 -6.79
C ALA A 95 4.65 17.77 -8.01
N ILE A 96 5.16 18.07 -9.20
CA ILE A 96 4.43 18.00 -10.46
C ILE A 96 4.87 16.73 -11.18
N LYS A 97 4.00 15.72 -11.22
CA LYS A 97 4.22 14.48 -11.96
C LYS A 97 3.55 14.60 -13.32
N ILE A 98 4.32 14.44 -14.40
CA ILE A 98 3.89 14.71 -15.78
C ILE A 98 4.23 13.51 -16.68
N LEU A 99 3.34 13.20 -17.63
CA LEU A 99 3.49 12.10 -18.57
C LEU A 99 4.63 12.39 -19.56
N GLN A 100 5.46 11.40 -19.86
CA GLN A 100 6.54 11.53 -20.84
C GLN A 100 5.99 11.45 -22.28
N LYS A 101 6.64 12.12 -23.22
CA LYS A 101 6.28 12.09 -24.63
C LYS A 101 6.68 10.75 -25.26
N GLY A 102 5.81 10.21 -26.13
CA GLY A 102 6.09 8.97 -26.87
C GLY A 102 5.90 7.68 -26.05
N VAL A 103 5.19 7.74 -24.93
CA VAL A 103 4.74 6.54 -24.20
C VAL A 103 3.69 5.77 -25.00
N SER A 104 3.52 4.47 -24.72
CA SER A 104 2.46 3.67 -25.34
C SER A 104 1.07 4.11 -24.87
N GLU A 105 0.03 3.80 -25.66
CA GLU A 105 -1.37 4.05 -25.27
C GLU A 105 -1.72 3.37 -23.93
N GLU A 106 -1.17 2.17 -23.68
CA GLU A 106 -1.33 1.46 -22.40
C GLU A 106 -0.71 2.21 -21.23
N ASP A 107 0.50 2.77 -21.40
CA ASP A 107 1.18 3.50 -20.34
C ASP A 107 0.51 4.87 -20.08
N ALA A 108 -0.04 5.51 -21.11
CA ALA A 108 -0.89 6.69 -20.95
C ALA A 108 -2.20 6.37 -20.20
N LEU A 109 -2.86 5.25 -20.54
CA LEU A 109 -4.06 4.78 -19.83
C LEU A 109 -3.74 4.46 -18.36
N ARG A 110 -2.59 3.85 -18.08
CA ARG A 110 -2.13 3.59 -16.70
C ARG A 110 -1.98 4.87 -15.90
N PHE A 111 -1.41 5.92 -16.49
CA PHE A 111 -1.27 7.22 -15.83
C PHE A 111 -2.64 7.87 -15.54
N GLN A 112 -3.60 7.77 -16.46
CA GLN A 112 -4.96 8.25 -16.24
C GLN A 112 -5.68 7.47 -15.13
N LEU A 113 -5.59 6.14 -15.14
CA LEU A 113 -6.19 5.31 -14.09
C LEU A 113 -5.53 5.57 -12.72
N GLU A 114 -4.22 5.81 -12.69
CA GLU A 114 -3.52 6.18 -11.45
C GLU A 114 -4.12 7.45 -10.83
N LYS A 115 -4.39 8.49 -11.65
CA LYS A 115 -5.06 9.72 -11.20
C LYS A 115 -6.44 9.44 -10.63
N GLU A 116 -7.27 8.71 -11.36
CA GLU A 116 -8.64 8.39 -10.92
C GLU A 116 -8.66 7.63 -9.59
N LEU A 117 -7.77 6.64 -9.43
CA LEU A 117 -7.66 5.91 -8.18
C LEU A 117 -7.21 6.83 -7.05
N LEU A 118 -6.18 7.65 -7.28
CA LEU A 118 -5.64 8.55 -6.28
C LEU A 118 -6.68 9.59 -5.82
N GLU A 119 -7.49 10.12 -6.74
CA GLU A 119 -8.62 11.00 -6.45
C GLU A 119 -9.65 10.34 -5.51
N ARG A 120 -9.95 9.06 -5.73
CA ARG A 120 -10.94 8.31 -4.93
C ARG A 120 -10.44 7.99 -3.52
N VAL A 121 -9.13 7.82 -3.35
CA VAL A 121 -8.53 7.48 -2.04
C VAL A 121 -8.04 8.68 -1.23
N GLN A 122 -8.38 9.92 -1.63
CA GLN A 122 -8.05 11.11 -0.84
C GLN A 122 -8.74 11.11 0.54
N GLY A 123 -8.13 11.82 1.50
CA GLY A 123 -8.68 12.07 2.84
C GLY A 123 -8.03 11.29 3.98
N HIS A 124 -7.02 10.45 3.71
CA HIS A 124 -6.23 9.78 4.73
C HIS A 124 -4.86 10.44 4.90
N PRO A 125 -4.36 10.69 6.14
CA PRO A 125 -3.09 11.39 6.37
C PRO A 125 -1.86 10.63 5.86
N ASN A 126 -1.97 9.32 5.68
CA ASN A 126 -0.89 8.46 5.18
C ASN A 126 -1.08 8.05 3.71
N ILE A 127 -1.92 8.75 2.95
CA ILE A 127 -1.99 8.66 1.50
C ILE A 127 -1.52 9.99 0.93
N ILE A 128 -0.73 9.96 -0.13
CA ILE A 128 -0.19 11.19 -0.74
C ILE A 128 -1.33 12.11 -1.19
N THR A 129 -1.25 13.38 -0.79
CA THR A 129 -2.29 14.35 -1.15
C THR A 129 -2.17 14.72 -2.63
N LEU A 130 -3.29 14.64 -3.35
CA LEU A 130 -3.45 15.16 -4.71
C LEU A 130 -4.08 16.55 -4.63
N TYR A 131 -3.36 17.59 -5.05
CA TYR A 131 -3.87 18.98 -5.09
C TYR A 131 -4.62 19.29 -6.38
N GLY A 132 -4.30 18.59 -7.47
CA GLY A 132 -4.97 18.75 -8.75
C GLY A 132 -4.39 17.84 -9.81
N SER A 133 -5.13 17.60 -10.87
CA SER A 133 -4.81 16.75 -12.01
C SER A 133 -5.44 17.35 -13.25
N GLY A 134 -4.90 17.05 -14.43
CA GLY A 134 -5.50 17.42 -15.70
C GLY A 134 -4.50 17.58 -16.83
N GLU A 135 -5.00 18.08 -17.94
CA GLU A 135 -4.21 18.42 -19.13
C GLU A 135 -4.08 19.94 -19.22
N SER A 136 -2.86 20.44 -19.43
CA SER A 136 -2.64 21.87 -19.64
C SER A 136 -2.88 22.25 -21.10
N GLU A 137 -3.85 23.13 -21.33
CA GLU A 137 -4.01 23.81 -22.61
C GLU A 137 -3.01 24.97 -22.77
N ASP A 138 -2.39 25.42 -21.68
CA ASP A 138 -1.38 26.48 -21.69
C ASP A 138 -0.04 25.92 -22.20
N PRO A 139 0.44 26.35 -23.39
CA PRO A 139 1.74 25.94 -23.89
C PRO A 139 2.90 26.50 -23.05
N GLU A 140 2.65 27.51 -22.20
CA GLU A 140 3.65 28.11 -21.32
C GLU A 140 3.80 27.41 -19.98
N PHE A 141 2.83 26.58 -19.58
CA PHE A 141 2.89 25.83 -18.32
C PHE A 141 4.14 24.94 -18.24
N VAL A 142 4.46 24.23 -19.34
CA VAL A 142 5.65 23.39 -19.43
C VAL A 142 6.86 24.25 -19.85
N PRO A 143 7.96 24.25 -19.07
CA PRO A 143 9.18 24.98 -19.42
C PRO A 143 9.71 24.60 -20.80
N PRO A 144 10.26 25.54 -21.60
CA PRO A 144 10.74 25.25 -22.95
C PRO A 144 11.70 24.05 -23.05
N SER A 145 12.53 23.83 -22.03
CA SER A 145 13.48 22.71 -21.95
C SER A 145 12.82 21.34 -21.80
N LEU A 146 11.54 21.26 -21.43
CA LEU A 146 10.78 20.01 -21.27
C LEU A 146 9.72 19.76 -22.34
N ARG A 147 9.27 20.79 -23.09
CA ARG A 147 8.14 20.68 -24.03
C ARG A 147 8.28 19.56 -25.07
N ASP A 148 9.50 19.23 -25.46
CA ASP A 148 9.77 18.16 -26.43
C ASP A 148 9.88 16.76 -25.79
N ARG A 149 9.82 16.66 -24.46
CA ARG A 149 10.07 15.44 -23.69
C ARG A 149 8.86 14.95 -22.89
N VAL A 150 7.86 15.81 -22.67
CA VAL A 150 6.69 15.49 -21.85
C VAL A 150 5.41 15.85 -22.61
N GLU A 151 4.33 15.15 -22.30
CA GLU A 151 2.98 15.53 -22.69
C GLU A 151 2.46 16.63 -21.74
N ASN A 152 1.31 17.23 -22.06
CA ASN A 152 0.68 18.24 -21.21
C ASN A 152 -0.15 17.65 -20.06
N ASP A 153 -0.14 16.33 -19.90
CA ASP A 153 -0.97 15.62 -18.94
C ASP A 153 -0.24 15.43 -17.60
N PHE A 154 -0.79 15.96 -16.51
CA PHE A 154 -0.10 16.08 -15.22
C PHE A 154 -0.97 15.78 -14.00
N MET A 155 -0.29 15.61 -12.86
CA MET A 155 -0.86 15.63 -11.52
C MET A 155 0.06 16.40 -10.56
N VAL A 156 -0.55 17.12 -9.63
CA VAL A 156 0.11 17.94 -8.62
C VAL A 156 -0.06 17.29 -7.26
N LEU A 157 1.04 16.85 -6.69
CA LEU A 157 1.09 16.06 -5.48
C LEU A 157 1.76 16.85 -4.34
N GLU A 158 1.49 16.39 -3.12
CA GLU A 158 2.29 16.75 -1.96
C GLU A 158 3.77 16.41 -2.16
N LEU A 159 4.64 17.38 -1.86
CA LEU A 159 6.08 17.15 -1.90
C LEU A 159 6.52 16.35 -0.67
N ALA A 160 7.26 15.26 -0.88
CA ALA A 160 7.96 14.50 0.15
C ALA A 160 9.48 14.66 0.01
N ASP A 161 10.25 14.28 1.03
CA ASP A 161 11.71 14.47 1.03
C ASP A 161 12.47 13.37 0.25
N MET A 162 11.95 12.14 0.27
CA MET A 162 12.49 10.94 -0.41
C MET A 162 11.50 9.77 -0.35
N SER A 163 11.79 8.67 -1.06
CA SER A 163 11.12 7.38 -0.83
C SER A 163 11.77 6.58 0.31
N LEU A 164 11.06 5.60 0.86
CA LEU A 164 11.61 4.68 1.86
C LEU A 164 12.74 3.83 1.26
N GLU A 165 12.64 3.46 -0.02
CA GLU A 165 13.73 2.78 -0.72
C GLU A 165 15.01 3.63 -0.76
N GLU A 166 14.90 4.89 -1.15
CA GLU A 166 16.04 5.82 -1.18
C GLU A 166 16.65 6.02 0.21
N ARG A 167 15.82 6.06 1.25
CA ARG A 167 16.28 6.17 2.63
C ARG A 167 17.11 4.95 3.06
N LEU A 168 16.67 3.74 2.71
CA LEU A 168 17.33 2.49 3.13
C LEU A 168 18.58 2.17 2.30
N LYS A 169 18.52 2.37 0.98
CA LYS A 169 19.64 2.08 0.07
C LYS A 169 20.67 3.22 0.03
N GLY A 170 20.28 4.41 0.51
CA GLY A 170 21.04 5.64 0.38
C GLY A 170 20.79 6.30 -0.97
N SER A 171 20.71 7.63 -0.96
CA SER A 171 20.64 8.43 -2.19
C SER A 171 22.05 8.64 -2.76
N ARG A 172 22.19 8.57 -4.10
CA ARG A 172 23.42 8.93 -4.82
C ARG A 172 23.96 10.32 -4.43
N ASN A 173 23.07 11.23 -4.00
CA ASN A 173 23.41 12.63 -3.73
C ASN A 173 23.51 12.98 -2.23
N ARG A 174 22.99 12.16 -1.31
CA ARG A 174 22.93 12.49 0.13
C ARG A 174 23.84 11.66 1.03
N GLY A 175 24.49 10.61 0.49
CA GLY A 175 25.59 9.88 1.15
C GLY A 175 25.28 9.14 2.46
N GLN A 176 24.11 9.39 3.07
CA GLN A 176 23.68 8.80 4.33
C GLN A 176 22.52 7.84 4.06
N ARG A 177 22.74 6.55 4.34
CA ARG A 177 21.71 5.51 4.34
C ARG A 177 21.23 5.26 5.77
N ASP A 178 19.96 4.96 5.95
CA ASP A 178 19.42 4.51 7.23
C ASP A 178 19.67 3.00 7.36
N ASP A 179 20.73 2.65 8.08
CA ASP A 179 21.11 1.26 8.29
C ASP A 179 20.30 0.66 9.46
N LEU A 180 19.19 0.01 9.14
CA LEU A 180 18.32 -0.62 10.14
C LEU A 180 19.05 -1.68 10.97
N LEU A 181 20.09 -2.33 10.42
CA LEU A 181 20.89 -3.33 11.14
C LEU A 181 21.84 -2.73 12.18
N ALA A 182 22.10 -1.42 12.13
CA ALA A 182 22.92 -0.73 13.12
C ALA A 182 22.24 -0.66 14.50
N TYR A 183 20.93 -0.90 14.56
CA TYR A 183 20.15 -0.94 15.78
C TYR A 183 19.95 -2.39 16.25
N ASP A 184 19.85 -2.57 17.58
CA ASP A 184 19.37 -3.83 18.16
C ASP A 184 17.95 -4.16 17.66
N MET A 185 17.56 -5.44 17.75
CA MET A 185 16.26 -5.91 17.22
C MET A 185 15.08 -5.10 17.76
N ARG A 186 15.10 -4.70 19.03
CA ARG A 186 13.99 -3.97 19.66
C ARG A 186 13.86 -2.55 19.08
N GLN A 187 14.95 -1.81 19.04
CA GLN A 187 14.99 -0.46 18.46
C GLN A 187 14.71 -0.48 16.96
N ARG A 188 15.22 -1.50 16.25
CA ARG A 188 14.93 -1.71 14.84
C ARG A 188 13.44 -1.91 14.63
N LEU A 189 12.81 -2.82 15.37
CA LEU A 189 11.37 -3.08 15.26
C LEU A 189 10.54 -1.83 15.51
N PHE A 190 10.91 -1.02 16.50
CA PHE A 190 10.24 0.27 16.73
C PHE A 190 10.27 1.15 15.47
N ARG A 191 11.44 1.34 14.85
CA ARG A 191 11.58 2.11 13.61
C ARG A 191 10.83 1.50 12.44
N VAL A 192 10.87 0.18 12.30
CA VAL A 192 10.12 -0.54 11.26
C VAL A 192 8.62 -0.28 11.41
N LEU A 193 8.11 -0.30 12.64
CA LEU A 193 6.71 -0.03 12.92
C LEU A 193 6.31 1.43 12.69
N GLU A 194 7.22 2.40 12.86
CA GLU A 194 7.00 3.79 12.44
C GLU A 194 6.73 3.93 10.93
N TYR A 195 7.21 2.99 10.11
CA TYR A 195 6.85 2.91 8.69
C TYR A 195 5.60 2.06 8.46
N MET A 196 5.55 0.85 9.02
CA MET A 196 4.52 -0.15 8.71
C MET A 196 3.13 0.26 9.19
N LEU A 197 2.99 0.88 10.36
CA LEU A 197 1.68 1.28 10.89
C LEU A 197 0.99 2.33 10.00
N PRO A 198 1.64 3.45 9.63
CA PRO A 198 1.10 4.38 8.64
C PRO A 198 0.70 3.73 7.32
N VAL A 199 1.54 2.85 6.78
CA VAL A 199 1.29 2.19 5.49
C VAL A 199 0.10 1.24 5.59
N ALA A 200 0.07 0.36 6.60
CA ALA A 200 -1.03 -0.57 6.83
C ALA A 200 -2.35 0.17 7.07
N SER A 201 -2.34 1.28 7.83
CA SER A 201 -3.51 2.13 8.06
C SER A 201 -4.03 2.78 6.78
N ALA A 202 -3.14 3.25 5.89
CA ALA A 202 -3.53 3.78 4.59
C ALA A 202 -4.19 2.72 3.70
N ILE A 203 -3.63 1.50 3.67
CA ILE A 203 -4.17 0.37 2.89
C ILE A 203 -5.50 -0.11 3.47
N GLU A 204 -5.63 -0.19 4.81
CA GLU A 204 -6.89 -0.49 5.49
C GLU A 204 -7.99 0.50 5.08
N TYR A 205 -7.68 1.81 5.10
CA TYR A 205 -8.60 2.84 4.65
C TYR A 205 -8.98 2.68 3.17
N ALA A 206 -8.00 2.49 2.28
CA ALA A 206 -8.25 2.33 0.85
C ALA A 206 -9.16 1.12 0.57
N GLN A 207 -8.91 -0.01 1.21
CA GLN A 207 -9.68 -1.24 1.02
C GLN A 207 -11.07 -1.16 1.65
N LEU A 208 -11.18 -0.72 2.90
CA LEU A 208 -12.44 -0.79 3.64
C LEU A 208 -13.38 0.39 3.39
N GLN A 209 -12.84 1.60 3.19
CA GLN A 209 -13.65 2.81 3.02
C GLN A 209 -13.84 3.19 1.56
N ARG A 210 -12.87 2.85 0.70
CA ARG A 210 -12.87 3.25 -0.72
C ARG A 210 -12.99 2.07 -1.69
N ASN A 211 -12.93 0.83 -1.18
CA ASN A 211 -12.94 -0.40 -1.97
C ASN A 211 -11.90 -0.40 -3.10
N ILE A 212 -10.70 0.08 -2.80
CA ILE A 212 -9.56 0.16 -3.73
C ILE A 212 -8.40 -0.67 -3.16
N VAL A 213 -7.76 -1.43 -4.06
CA VAL A 213 -6.56 -2.24 -3.80
C VAL A 213 -5.37 -1.54 -4.44
N HIS A 214 -4.22 -1.52 -3.77
CA HIS A 214 -3.04 -0.78 -4.22
C HIS A 214 -2.22 -1.51 -5.30
N ARG A 215 -2.05 -2.83 -5.14
CA ARG A 215 -1.40 -3.77 -6.08
C ARG A 215 0.08 -3.56 -6.38
N ASP A 216 0.77 -2.68 -5.66
CA ASP A 216 2.21 -2.42 -5.86
C ASP A 216 2.81 -1.81 -4.59
N ILE A 217 2.56 -2.44 -3.45
CA ILE A 217 3.11 -2.00 -2.16
C ILE A 217 4.58 -2.42 -2.11
N LYS A 218 5.47 -1.44 -2.03
CA LYS A 218 6.93 -1.63 -1.93
C LYS A 218 7.59 -0.37 -1.36
N PRO A 219 8.83 -0.45 -0.85
CA PRO A 219 9.53 0.71 -0.30
C PRO A 219 9.66 1.92 -1.25
N ALA A 220 9.71 1.71 -2.56
CA ALA A 220 9.78 2.81 -3.53
C ALA A 220 8.49 3.64 -3.60
N ASN A 221 7.34 3.04 -3.27
CA ASN A 221 6.02 3.66 -3.32
C ASN A 221 5.58 4.22 -1.94
N VAL A 222 6.47 4.17 -0.95
CA VAL A 222 6.29 4.77 0.36
C VAL A 222 7.14 6.04 0.44
N LEU A 223 6.50 7.19 0.52
CA LEU A 223 7.12 8.50 0.58
C LEU A 223 7.32 8.96 2.03
N ILE A 224 8.46 9.59 2.28
CA ILE A 224 8.92 9.97 3.61
C ILE A 224 9.08 11.49 3.69
N LYS A 225 8.55 12.07 4.77
CA LYS A 225 8.87 13.41 5.26
C LYS A 225 9.65 13.30 6.55
N LEU A 226 10.86 13.85 6.56
CA LEU A 226 11.72 13.82 7.71
C LEU A 226 11.16 14.72 8.82
N PRO A 227 11.24 14.29 10.09
CA PRO A 227 10.97 15.18 11.21
C PRO A 227 11.88 16.40 11.13
N ASN A 228 11.32 17.59 11.36
CA ASN A 228 12.14 18.79 11.48
C ASN A 228 12.95 18.73 12.78
N PRO A 229 14.29 18.67 12.74
CA PRO A 229 15.12 18.51 13.93
C PRO A 229 15.05 19.72 14.87
N ALA A 230 14.58 20.88 14.39
CA ALA A 230 14.38 22.07 15.22
C ALA A 230 13.09 22.02 16.07
N LEU A 231 12.20 21.05 15.82
CA LEU A 231 10.89 20.95 16.47
C LEU A 231 10.81 19.70 17.33
N GLN A 232 10.56 19.87 18.63
CA GLN A 232 10.50 18.76 19.59
C GLN A 232 9.33 17.78 19.35
N GLY A 233 8.26 18.24 18.71
CA GLY A 233 7.08 17.43 18.39
C GLY A 233 7.02 16.98 16.92
N ALA A 234 8.06 17.21 16.13
CA ALA A 234 8.06 16.75 14.75
C ALA A 234 8.15 15.22 14.71
N THR A 235 7.22 14.62 13.98
CA THR A 235 7.19 13.18 13.73
C THR A 235 7.56 12.90 12.28
N LEU A 236 7.92 11.65 12.02
CA LEU A 236 8.13 11.16 10.67
C LEU A 236 6.78 11.18 9.93
N GLY A 237 6.74 11.80 8.75
CA GLY A 237 5.61 11.67 7.84
C GLY A 237 5.82 10.48 6.91
N VAL A 238 4.85 9.58 6.85
CA VAL A 238 4.87 8.41 5.97
C VAL A 238 3.59 8.40 5.15
N MET A 239 3.73 8.35 3.83
CA MET A 239 2.62 8.41 2.89
C MET A 239 2.76 7.33 1.82
N VAL A 240 1.66 6.69 1.47
CA VAL A 240 1.56 5.75 0.35
C VAL A 240 1.25 6.51 -0.93
N ALA A 241 1.96 6.18 -2.01
CA ALA A 241 1.82 6.75 -3.34
C ALA A 241 1.80 5.66 -4.42
N ASP A 242 1.53 6.04 -5.69
CA ASP A 242 1.60 5.17 -6.87
C ASP A 242 0.70 3.91 -6.80
N PHE A 243 -0.62 4.13 -6.78
CA PHE A 243 -1.62 3.05 -6.90
C PHE A 243 -1.55 2.43 -8.30
N ASN A 244 -1.11 1.17 -8.39
CA ASN A 244 -0.82 0.56 -9.67
C ASN A 244 -2.05 -0.15 -10.26
N VAL A 245 -2.30 0.13 -11.53
CA VAL A 245 -3.48 -0.38 -12.28
C VAL A 245 -3.09 -1.39 -13.36
N GLY A 246 -1.79 -1.59 -13.58
CA GLY A 246 -1.25 -2.23 -14.78
C GLY A 246 -1.45 -3.73 -14.93
N LYS A 247 -1.93 -4.45 -13.90
CA LYS A 247 -2.05 -5.93 -13.96
C LYS A 247 -3.45 -6.46 -14.29
N VAL A 248 -4.46 -5.60 -14.45
CA VAL A 248 -5.85 -6.04 -14.68
C VAL A 248 -6.18 -6.28 -16.17
N HIS A 249 -5.33 -5.82 -17.10
CA HIS A 249 -5.65 -5.82 -18.53
C HIS A 249 -4.51 -6.25 -19.47
N GLU A 250 -3.57 -7.10 -19.03
CA GLU A 250 -2.66 -7.75 -19.98
C GLU A 250 -3.24 -9.11 -20.41
N ASP A 251 -4.14 -9.05 -21.40
CA ASP A 251 -4.36 -10.17 -22.30
C ASP A 251 -3.22 -10.18 -23.33
N HIS A 252 -2.44 -11.26 -23.34
CA HIS A 252 -1.35 -11.55 -24.29
C HIS A 252 -0.02 -10.83 -24.06
N VAL A 253 0.73 -11.28 -23.05
CA VAL A 253 2.19 -11.35 -23.19
C VAL A 253 2.64 -12.70 -22.61
N ASP A 254 3.19 -13.56 -23.48
CA ASP A 254 3.93 -14.74 -23.05
C ASP A 254 4.95 -14.33 -21.98
N LEU A 255 4.90 -15.01 -20.84
CA LEU A 255 5.90 -14.92 -19.77
C LEU A 255 7.22 -15.55 -20.23
N SER A 256 7.81 -15.03 -21.30
CA SER A 256 9.25 -15.07 -21.54
C SER A 256 9.85 -13.75 -21.08
N MET A 257 9.91 -13.57 -19.77
CA MET A 257 10.62 -12.47 -19.09
C MET A 257 12.15 -12.63 -19.22
N THR A 258 12.65 -12.66 -20.45
CA THR A 258 14.09 -12.69 -20.77
C THR A 258 14.38 -11.79 -21.96
N SER A 259 13.95 -10.54 -21.92
CA SER A 259 14.57 -9.47 -22.73
C SER A 259 14.06 -8.09 -22.32
N LEU A 260 14.73 -7.49 -21.33
CA LEU A 260 15.10 -6.07 -21.28
C LEU A 260 15.67 -5.78 -19.89
N GLY A 261 16.96 -5.44 -19.84
CA GLY A 261 17.67 -5.11 -18.61
C GLY A 261 17.03 -3.89 -17.93
N GLY A 262 16.33 -4.13 -16.82
CA GLY A 262 15.63 -3.10 -16.07
C GLY A 262 15.17 -3.61 -14.70
N VAL A 263 16.12 -3.64 -13.75
CA VAL A 263 15.99 -3.75 -12.28
C VAL A 263 15.25 -4.99 -11.70
N PRO A 264 16.01 -5.99 -11.17
CA PRO A 264 15.50 -7.18 -10.48
C PRO A 264 14.70 -6.96 -9.16
N GLY A 265 14.55 -5.72 -8.70
CA GLY A 265 14.14 -5.41 -7.31
C GLY A 265 12.62 -5.36 -7.03
N THR A 266 11.80 -5.09 -8.05
CA THR A 266 10.34 -4.89 -7.88
C THR A 266 9.58 -6.20 -7.62
N LEU A 267 10.10 -7.32 -8.09
CA LEU A 267 9.44 -8.63 -7.96
C LEU A 267 9.37 -9.12 -6.52
N PHE A 268 10.21 -8.62 -5.61
CA PHE A 268 10.31 -9.21 -4.27
C PHE A 268 9.07 -9.05 -3.38
N PHE A 269 8.22 -8.07 -3.66
CA PHE A 269 7.05 -7.74 -2.86
C PHE A 269 5.74 -8.21 -3.49
N GLN A 270 5.80 -8.75 -4.72
CA GLN A 270 4.62 -9.16 -5.45
C GLN A 270 4.13 -10.51 -4.96
N SER A 271 2.82 -10.62 -4.80
CA SER A 271 2.18 -11.89 -4.47
C SER A 271 2.17 -12.82 -5.68
N PRO A 272 2.06 -14.14 -5.50
CA PRO A 272 2.15 -15.09 -6.61
C PRO A 272 1.12 -14.86 -7.73
N GLU A 273 -0.11 -14.46 -7.38
CA GLU A 273 -1.15 -14.11 -8.35
C GLU A 273 -0.82 -12.85 -9.15
N GLN A 274 -0.03 -11.92 -8.59
CA GLN A 274 0.45 -10.76 -9.32
C GLN A 274 1.56 -11.14 -10.30
N GLU A 275 2.38 -12.14 -10.01
CA GLU A 275 3.50 -12.51 -10.88
C GLU A 275 3.05 -13.26 -12.13
N THR A 276 2.21 -14.27 -11.93
CA THR A 276 1.81 -15.14 -13.03
C THR A 276 0.58 -14.60 -13.75
N ASN A 277 -0.34 -13.89 -13.06
CA ASN A 277 -1.63 -13.34 -13.51
C ASN A 277 -2.62 -14.35 -14.16
N ALA A 278 -2.13 -15.45 -14.73
CA ALA A 278 -2.90 -16.54 -15.25
C ALA A 278 -2.05 -17.82 -15.31
N PHE A 279 -2.70 -18.98 -15.33
CA PHE A 279 -2.05 -20.25 -15.55
C PHE A 279 -2.95 -21.18 -16.36
N GLU A 280 -2.34 -22.14 -17.03
CA GLU A 280 -3.05 -23.10 -17.86
C GLU A 280 -3.36 -24.37 -17.09
N LEU A 281 -4.51 -24.95 -17.41
CA LEU A 281 -4.97 -26.24 -16.90
C LEU A 281 -5.50 -27.09 -18.04
N LEU A 282 -5.19 -28.37 -18.00
CA LEU A 282 -5.93 -29.36 -18.78
C LEU A 282 -7.25 -29.68 -18.08
N VAL A 283 -8.37 -29.53 -18.80
CA VAL A 283 -9.72 -29.67 -18.24
C VAL A 283 -10.67 -30.49 -19.11
N ASN A 284 -11.75 -30.98 -18.50
CA ASN A 284 -12.95 -31.43 -19.17
C ASN A 284 -14.11 -30.49 -18.82
N VAL A 285 -14.83 -30.05 -19.85
CA VAL A 285 -15.99 -29.17 -19.72
C VAL A 285 -17.23 -29.86 -20.28
N GLN A 286 -18.37 -29.61 -19.65
CA GLN A 286 -19.66 -30.13 -20.09
C GLN A 286 -20.63 -28.98 -20.31
N GLN A 287 -21.25 -28.92 -21.48
CA GLN A 287 -22.27 -27.93 -21.79
C GLN A 287 -23.42 -27.98 -20.78
N GLY A 288 -23.81 -26.82 -20.27
CA GLY A 288 -24.84 -26.66 -19.24
C GLY A 288 -24.40 -27.03 -17.83
N SER A 289 -23.16 -27.50 -17.62
CA SER A 289 -22.61 -27.79 -16.30
C SER A 289 -21.93 -26.56 -15.70
N MET A 290 -22.03 -26.40 -14.39
CA MET A 290 -21.20 -25.46 -13.63
C MET A 290 -19.90 -26.12 -13.14
N GLU A 291 -19.76 -27.43 -13.30
CA GLU A 291 -18.59 -28.19 -12.87
C GLU A 291 -17.64 -28.40 -14.05
N VAL A 292 -16.35 -28.16 -13.78
CA VAL A 292 -15.24 -28.40 -14.69
C VAL A 292 -14.22 -29.31 -14.00
N ASP A 293 -13.90 -30.44 -14.60
CA ASP A 293 -12.86 -31.33 -14.06
C ASP A 293 -11.50 -30.85 -14.57
N TYR A 294 -10.49 -30.85 -13.71
CA TYR A 294 -9.12 -30.52 -14.10
C TYR A 294 -8.12 -31.62 -13.70
N PHE A 295 -6.97 -31.70 -14.38
CA PHE A 295 -6.05 -32.83 -14.23
C PHE A 295 -4.69 -32.50 -13.61
N GLU A 296 -4.27 -31.24 -13.71
CA GLU A 296 -2.97 -30.78 -13.25
C GLU A 296 -3.03 -30.22 -11.83
N ASP A 297 -1.96 -30.42 -11.06
CA ASP A 297 -1.81 -29.80 -9.75
C ASP A 297 -1.23 -28.39 -9.92
N PHE A 298 -1.75 -27.43 -9.16
CA PHE A 298 -1.31 -26.04 -9.16
C PHE A 298 -1.32 -25.50 -7.73
N PHE A 299 -0.44 -24.55 -7.42
CA PHE A 299 -0.27 -23.99 -6.06
C PHE A 299 -1.14 -22.76 -5.79
N MET A 300 -1.61 -22.06 -6.84
CA MET A 300 -2.41 -20.85 -6.70
C MET A 300 -3.85 -21.17 -6.28
N TYR A 301 -4.33 -20.47 -5.26
CA TYR A 301 -5.68 -20.64 -4.74
C TYR A 301 -6.76 -20.12 -5.71
N LEU A 302 -7.86 -20.84 -5.97
CA LEU A 302 -8.94 -20.40 -6.87
C LEU A 302 -10.09 -19.72 -6.13
N SER A 303 -10.31 -18.44 -6.40
CA SER A 303 -11.25 -17.55 -5.73
C SER A 303 -12.46 -17.17 -6.60
N GLN A 304 -13.50 -16.61 -5.98
CA GLN A 304 -14.75 -16.21 -6.65
C GLN A 304 -14.59 -15.12 -7.72
N ASN A 305 -13.48 -14.39 -7.71
CA ASN A 305 -13.22 -13.32 -8.66
C ASN A 305 -12.32 -13.78 -9.82
N ASP A 306 -11.81 -15.01 -9.77
CA ASP A 306 -11.03 -15.55 -10.89
C ASP A 306 -11.92 -15.80 -12.09
N THR A 307 -11.30 -15.81 -13.25
CA THR A 307 -11.99 -16.09 -14.51
C THR A 307 -11.44 -17.36 -15.15
N PHE A 308 -12.33 -18.25 -15.51
CA PHE A 308 -12.06 -19.41 -16.34
C PHE A 308 -12.34 -19.08 -17.81
N GLN A 309 -11.45 -19.50 -18.70
CA GLN A 309 -11.57 -19.28 -20.13
C GLN A 309 -10.95 -20.46 -20.88
N ILE A 310 -11.61 -20.98 -21.91
CA ILE A 310 -10.97 -21.95 -22.81
C ILE A 310 -9.90 -21.25 -23.65
N PHE A 311 -8.76 -21.89 -23.85
CA PHE A 311 -7.64 -21.31 -24.59
C PHE A 311 -8.08 -20.86 -26.00
N ASN A 312 -7.67 -19.66 -26.40
CA ASN A 312 -8.06 -19.01 -27.67
C ASN A 312 -9.57 -18.77 -27.89
N ARG A 313 -10.39 -18.76 -26.83
CA ARG A 313 -11.83 -18.45 -26.94
C ARG A 313 -12.20 -17.17 -26.21
N PRO A 314 -13.14 -16.36 -26.72
CA PRO A 314 -13.49 -15.08 -26.09
C PRO A 314 -14.35 -15.23 -24.83
N GLU A 315 -15.04 -16.36 -24.66
CA GLU A 315 -15.95 -16.54 -23.53
C GLU A 315 -15.22 -16.70 -22.20
N ARG A 316 -15.74 -16.00 -21.20
CA ARG A 316 -15.17 -15.92 -19.85
C ARG A 316 -16.24 -16.31 -18.84
N TYR A 317 -15.86 -17.21 -17.95
CA TYR A 317 -16.73 -17.76 -16.93
C TYR A 317 -16.17 -17.38 -15.55
N PRO A 318 -16.91 -16.62 -14.73
CA PRO A 318 -16.47 -16.35 -13.37
C PRO A 318 -16.36 -17.67 -12.60
N VAL A 319 -15.28 -17.84 -11.84
CA VAL A 319 -15.09 -18.98 -10.95
C VAL A 319 -15.90 -18.74 -9.70
N ALA A 320 -16.60 -19.75 -9.19
CA ALA A 320 -17.27 -19.72 -7.89
C ALA A 320 -16.40 -20.33 -6.78
N GLY A 321 -15.47 -21.21 -7.14
CA GLY A 321 -14.52 -21.84 -6.23
C GLY A 321 -13.96 -23.14 -6.82
N ALA A 322 -13.19 -23.88 -6.03
CA ALA A 322 -12.66 -25.18 -6.44
C ALA A 322 -12.57 -26.16 -5.27
N ASP A 323 -12.81 -27.45 -5.55
CA ASP A 323 -12.52 -28.56 -4.64
C ASP A 323 -11.27 -29.27 -5.14
N ARG A 324 -10.12 -28.95 -4.53
CA ARG A 324 -8.82 -29.51 -4.93
C ARG A 324 -8.71 -31.01 -4.69
N THR A 325 -9.43 -31.54 -3.71
CA THR A 325 -9.41 -32.96 -3.38
C THR A 325 -10.11 -33.80 -4.43
N LYS A 326 -11.17 -33.25 -5.03
CA LYS A 326 -11.92 -33.88 -6.13
C LYS A 326 -11.44 -33.44 -7.51
N ARG A 327 -10.47 -32.52 -7.57
CA ARG A 327 -10.00 -31.86 -8.79
C ARG A 327 -11.12 -31.25 -9.62
N LYS A 328 -12.02 -30.55 -8.94
CA LYS A 328 -13.17 -29.86 -9.55
C LYS A 328 -13.07 -28.36 -9.39
N LEU A 329 -13.37 -27.64 -10.47
CA LEU A 329 -13.60 -26.21 -10.51
C LEU A 329 -15.10 -25.98 -10.64
N PHE A 330 -15.63 -25.01 -9.91
CA PHE A 330 -17.02 -24.59 -9.99
C PHE A 330 -17.08 -23.22 -10.65
N LEU A 331 -17.87 -23.08 -11.69
CA LEU A 331 -18.18 -21.82 -12.37
C LEU A 331 -19.40 -21.17 -11.71
N ALA A 332 -19.48 -19.84 -11.73
CA ALA A 332 -20.64 -19.09 -11.23
C ALA A 332 -21.85 -19.17 -12.17
N THR A 333 -21.60 -19.48 -13.45
CA THR A 333 -22.62 -19.66 -14.47
C THR A 333 -22.40 -20.97 -15.22
N PRO A 334 -23.47 -21.62 -15.73
CA PRO A 334 -23.31 -22.82 -16.56
C PRO A 334 -22.42 -22.55 -17.78
N PHE A 335 -21.58 -23.52 -18.11
CA PHE A 335 -20.74 -23.49 -19.31
C PHE A 335 -21.63 -23.55 -20.56
N ALA A 336 -21.52 -22.56 -21.46
CA ALA A 336 -22.43 -22.41 -22.59
C ALA A 336 -21.95 -23.14 -23.85
N GLU A 337 -20.63 -23.29 -24.01
CA GLU A 337 -20.03 -23.90 -25.19
C GLU A 337 -20.21 -25.43 -25.22
N ALA A 338 -19.83 -26.06 -26.34
CA ALA A 338 -19.92 -27.50 -26.52
C ALA A 338 -19.05 -28.26 -25.50
N SER A 339 -19.54 -29.42 -25.06
CA SER A 339 -18.78 -30.32 -24.18
C SER A 339 -17.50 -30.78 -24.86
N GLU A 340 -16.38 -30.68 -24.15
CA GLU A 340 -15.06 -31.04 -24.65
C GLU A 340 -14.23 -31.70 -23.55
N THR A 341 -13.35 -32.61 -23.95
CA THR A 341 -12.48 -33.35 -23.03
C THR A 341 -11.02 -33.10 -23.39
N ASN A 342 -10.16 -33.02 -22.38
CA ASN A 342 -8.72 -32.75 -22.51
C ASN A 342 -8.43 -31.47 -23.29
N VAL A 343 -9.19 -30.41 -23.00
CA VAL A 343 -8.98 -29.09 -23.59
C VAL A 343 -8.13 -28.23 -22.66
N ARG A 344 -7.27 -27.38 -23.23
CA ARG A 344 -6.51 -26.39 -22.46
C ARG A 344 -7.43 -25.23 -22.10
N ALA A 345 -7.48 -24.92 -20.81
CA ALA A 345 -8.12 -23.74 -20.29
C ALA A 345 -7.10 -22.85 -19.58
N LYS A 346 -7.39 -21.56 -19.53
CA LYS A 346 -6.66 -20.54 -18.82
C LYS A 346 -7.50 -20.10 -17.62
N ILE A 347 -6.90 -20.14 -16.44
CA ILE A 347 -7.41 -19.44 -15.26
C ILE A 347 -6.73 -18.08 -15.22
N ILE A 348 -7.50 -17.01 -15.23
CA ILE A 348 -7.05 -15.64 -15.04
C ILE A 348 -7.31 -15.28 -13.57
N LYS A 349 -6.24 -14.93 -12.86
CA LYS A 349 -6.27 -14.59 -11.44
C LYS A 349 -6.78 -13.17 -11.25
N SER A 350 -7.70 -12.97 -10.31
CA SER A 350 -7.96 -11.63 -9.80
C SER A 350 -6.88 -11.22 -8.80
N VAL A 351 -6.40 -9.98 -8.93
CA VAL A 351 -5.51 -9.36 -7.94
C VAL A 351 -6.34 -8.48 -7.02
N ASP A 352 -6.64 -9.01 -5.84
CA ASP A 352 -7.53 -8.42 -4.85
C ASP A 352 -6.81 -8.11 -3.51
N ARG A 353 -7.57 -7.80 -2.46
CA ARG A 353 -7.07 -7.44 -1.12
C ARG A 353 -5.99 -8.38 -0.55
N PRO A 354 -6.04 -9.72 -0.74
CA PRO A 354 -4.99 -10.61 -0.26
C PRO A 354 -3.61 -10.33 -0.84
N ALA A 355 -3.53 -9.76 -2.05
CA ALA A 355 -2.26 -9.39 -2.67
C ALA A 355 -1.59 -8.24 -1.91
N ASP A 356 -2.36 -7.21 -1.52
CA ASP A 356 -1.83 -6.11 -0.71
C ASP A 356 -1.38 -6.59 0.68
N ILE A 357 -2.15 -7.48 1.32
CA ILE A 357 -1.78 -8.08 2.62
C ILE A 357 -0.46 -8.83 2.49
N TYR A 358 -0.30 -9.62 1.42
CA TYR A 358 0.96 -10.29 1.11
C TYR A 358 2.11 -9.30 0.97
N SER A 359 1.93 -8.25 0.16
CA SER A 359 2.97 -7.23 -0.05
C SER A 359 3.34 -6.49 1.24
N LEU A 360 2.37 -6.24 2.14
CA LEU A 360 2.63 -5.71 3.48
C LEU A 360 3.49 -6.67 4.32
N GLY A 361 3.18 -7.96 4.30
CA GLY A 361 3.98 -8.99 4.97
C GLY A 361 5.41 -9.08 4.43
N ALA A 362 5.55 -9.08 3.11
CA ALA A 362 6.84 -9.08 2.43
C ALA A 362 7.67 -7.83 2.76
N MET A 363 7.05 -6.65 2.75
CA MET A 363 7.70 -5.40 3.13
C MET A 363 8.08 -5.38 4.61
N PHE A 364 7.23 -5.89 5.50
CA PHE A 364 7.53 -5.98 6.93
C PHE A 364 8.76 -6.87 7.17
N TYR A 365 8.78 -8.07 6.57
CA TYR A 365 9.93 -8.97 6.63
C TYR A 365 11.21 -8.34 6.06
N TYR A 366 11.10 -7.66 4.92
CA TYR A 366 12.22 -6.94 4.30
C TYR A 366 12.83 -5.92 5.25
N LEU A 367 11.99 -5.11 5.93
CA LEU A 367 12.46 -4.09 6.85
C LEU A 367 13.08 -4.68 8.14
N VAL A 368 12.46 -5.70 8.73
CA VAL A 368 12.99 -6.35 9.96
C VAL A 368 14.32 -7.04 9.72
N SER A 369 14.47 -7.71 8.57
CA SER A 369 15.73 -8.31 8.15
C SER A 369 16.81 -7.29 7.78
N GLY A 370 16.52 -5.98 7.90
CA GLY A 370 17.46 -4.90 7.66
C GLY A 370 17.60 -4.50 6.20
N ALA A 371 16.57 -4.74 5.39
CA ALA A 371 16.58 -4.53 3.94
C ALA A 371 17.54 -5.47 3.16
N TYR A 372 17.93 -6.60 3.78
CA TYR A 372 18.77 -7.65 3.18
C TYR A 372 18.00 -8.92 2.80
N GLY A 373 16.93 -9.25 3.54
CA GLY A 373 16.13 -10.44 3.26
C GLY A 373 15.43 -10.33 1.92
N ASN A 374 15.40 -11.41 1.15
CA ASN A 374 14.58 -11.49 -0.06
C ASN A 374 13.25 -12.19 0.30
N PRO A 375 12.12 -11.47 0.38
CA PRO A 375 10.83 -12.06 0.71
C PRO A 375 10.41 -13.24 -0.20
N LYS A 376 10.86 -13.29 -1.47
CA LYS A 376 10.59 -14.46 -2.33
C LYS A 376 11.18 -15.74 -1.76
N THR A 377 12.39 -15.65 -1.23
CA THR A 377 13.04 -16.83 -0.65
C THR A 377 12.33 -17.31 0.61
N LEU A 378 11.67 -16.40 1.34
CA LEU A 378 10.80 -16.75 2.46
C LEU A 378 9.49 -17.38 1.95
N TYR A 379 8.91 -16.87 0.88
CA TYR A 379 7.77 -17.49 0.22
C TYR A 379 8.07 -18.92 -0.23
N ASP A 380 9.23 -19.16 -0.87
CA ASP A 380 9.66 -20.50 -1.28
C ASP A 380 9.81 -21.45 -0.08
N ALA A 381 10.24 -20.93 1.08
CA ALA A 381 10.30 -21.71 2.31
C ALA A 381 8.89 -22.07 2.83
N PHE A 382 7.96 -21.12 2.78
CA PHE A 382 6.56 -21.34 3.14
C PHE A 382 5.78 -22.18 2.12
N HIS A 383 6.28 -22.33 0.90
CA HIS A 383 5.61 -23.01 -0.20
C HIS A 383 5.09 -24.41 0.18
N LYS A 384 5.90 -25.20 0.89
CA LYS A 384 5.52 -26.55 1.33
C LYS A 384 4.26 -26.56 2.20
N PHE A 385 4.01 -25.49 2.96
CA PHE A 385 2.85 -25.33 3.84
C PHE A 385 1.65 -24.69 3.12
N ILE A 386 1.89 -24.01 2.00
CA ILE A 386 0.85 -23.51 1.10
C ILE A 386 0.24 -24.67 0.28
N GLU A 387 1.05 -25.67 -0.07
CA GLU A 387 0.70 -26.71 -1.04
C GLU A 387 -0.21 -27.84 -0.51
N TYR A 388 -0.05 -28.27 0.74
CA TYR A 388 -0.40 -29.65 1.10
C TYR A 388 -1.47 -29.90 2.18
N GLU A 389 -2.07 -28.89 2.79
CA GLU A 389 -2.97 -29.17 3.92
C GLU A 389 -4.39 -28.62 3.72
N LYS A 390 -5.35 -29.48 4.05
CA LYS A 390 -6.78 -29.14 4.13
C LYS A 390 -6.99 -28.11 5.25
N GLU A 391 -8.13 -27.44 5.22
CA GLU A 391 -8.64 -26.70 6.38
C GLU A 391 -8.83 -27.68 7.55
N ASP A 392 -7.78 -27.86 8.33
CA ASP A 392 -7.78 -28.56 9.60
C ASP A 392 -7.54 -27.50 10.68
N GLU A 393 -8.49 -27.39 11.60
CA GLU A 393 -8.41 -26.43 12.72
C GLU A 393 -7.17 -26.66 13.59
N GLN A 394 -6.59 -27.86 13.56
CA GLN A 394 -5.37 -28.18 14.32
C GLN A 394 -4.09 -27.70 13.62
N ASN A 395 -4.20 -27.28 12.36
CA ASN A 395 -3.07 -26.94 11.51
C ASN A 395 -2.99 -25.43 11.25
N THR A 396 -2.48 -24.75 12.26
CA THR A 396 -2.37 -23.29 12.32
C THR A 396 -0.96 -22.83 11.97
N ILE A 397 -0.84 -21.56 11.58
CA ILE A 397 0.47 -20.91 11.41
C ILE A 397 1.25 -20.94 12.72
N GLU A 398 0.56 -20.78 13.84
CA GLU A 398 1.17 -20.85 15.16
C GLU A 398 1.85 -22.19 15.44
N SER A 399 1.18 -23.32 15.17
CA SER A 399 1.76 -24.65 15.38
C SER A 399 2.97 -24.87 14.49
N TYR A 400 2.90 -24.41 13.23
CA TYR A 400 4.02 -24.51 12.29
C TYR A 400 5.24 -23.75 12.80
N LEU A 401 5.10 -22.46 13.10
CA LEU A 401 6.21 -21.64 13.55
C LEU A 401 6.78 -22.12 14.89
N THR A 402 5.93 -22.56 15.82
CA THR A 402 6.40 -23.14 17.09
C THR A 402 7.35 -24.32 16.84
N HIS A 403 6.96 -25.25 15.96
CA HIS A 403 7.80 -26.39 15.59
C HIS A 403 9.15 -25.95 14.98
N GLU A 404 9.12 -25.05 14.00
CA GLU A 404 10.33 -24.57 13.32
C GLU A 404 11.29 -23.89 14.30
N TYR A 405 10.76 -23.04 15.19
CA TYR A 405 11.56 -22.33 16.19
C TYR A 405 12.15 -23.27 17.24
N ASP A 406 11.42 -24.31 17.67
CA ASP A 406 11.95 -25.33 18.56
C ASP A 406 13.13 -26.09 17.92
N VAL A 407 13.00 -26.43 16.64
CA VAL A 407 14.08 -27.07 15.87
C VAL A 407 15.28 -26.13 15.74
N ILE A 408 15.06 -24.86 15.38
CA ILE A 408 16.13 -23.86 15.27
C ILE A 408 16.86 -23.67 16.60
N ASN A 409 16.12 -23.54 17.70
CA ASN A 409 16.68 -23.37 19.05
C ASN A 409 17.46 -24.61 19.49
N SER A 410 16.96 -25.82 19.18
CA SER A 410 17.70 -27.06 19.43
C SER A 410 18.99 -27.13 18.61
N LEU A 411 19.00 -26.61 17.38
CA LEU A 411 20.20 -26.56 16.52
C LEU A 411 21.22 -25.51 16.99
N ARG A 412 20.74 -24.39 17.53
CA ARG A 412 21.57 -23.30 18.08
C ARG A 412 22.14 -23.58 19.47
N SER A 413 21.51 -24.48 20.23
CA SER A 413 21.95 -24.83 21.57
C SER A 413 23.36 -25.45 21.57
N PRO A 414 24.30 -24.97 22.40
CA PRO A 414 25.65 -25.52 22.44
C PRO A 414 25.60 -26.98 22.89
N LYS A 415 26.20 -27.87 22.10
CA LYS A 415 26.34 -29.28 22.49
C LYS A 415 27.37 -29.38 23.62
N LYS A 416 26.94 -29.89 24.78
CA LYS A 416 27.86 -30.31 25.86
C LYS A 416 28.66 -31.51 25.38
N THR A 417 29.78 -31.25 24.73
CA THR A 417 30.87 -32.21 24.51
C THR A 417 32.09 -31.62 25.21
N ASP A 418 32.82 -32.46 25.94
CA ASP A 418 33.84 -32.02 26.91
C ASP A 418 34.81 -30.96 26.35
N ASP A 419 34.95 -29.92 27.17
CA ASP A 419 35.99 -28.88 27.25
C ASP A 419 36.10 -27.72 26.27
N LYS A 420 35.29 -27.57 25.22
CA LYS A 420 35.07 -26.23 24.59
C LYS A 420 33.66 -26.11 23.99
N PRO A 421 32.93 -25.00 24.20
CA PRO A 421 31.71 -24.74 23.46
C PRO A 421 32.04 -24.55 21.98
N VAL A 422 31.93 -25.62 21.20
CA VAL A 422 31.99 -25.55 19.75
C VAL A 422 30.63 -25.04 19.28
N VAL A 423 30.58 -23.76 18.88
CA VAL A 423 29.44 -23.19 18.16
C VAL A 423 29.19 -24.06 16.93
N ALA A 424 27.94 -24.45 16.68
CA ALA A 424 27.59 -25.29 15.54
C ALA A 424 28.09 -24.67 14.22
N PRO A 425 28.64 -25.46 13.28
CA PRO A 425 29.14 -24.93 12.01
C PRO A 425 28.04 -24.16 11.26
N ALA A 426 28.41 -23.06 10.61
CA ALA A 426 27.51 -22.20 9.83
C ALA A 426 26.67 -22.97 8.78
N ASP A 427 27.19 -24.10 8.28
CA ASP A 427 26.58 -24.90 7.23
C ASP A 427 25.30 -25.65 7.65
N ARG A 428 25.00 -25.77 8.95
CA ARG A 428 23.74 -26.39 9.44
C ARG A 428 22.52 -25.47 9.38
N PHE A 429 22.70 -24.18 9.13
CA PHE A 429 21.63 -23.17 9.21
C PHE A 429 21.08 -22.74 7.86
N PHE A 430 21.60 -23.29 6.75
CA PHE A 430 21.22 -22.84 5.41
C PHE A 430 19.71 -22.95 5.15
N SER A 431 19.06 -24.01 5.65
CA SER A 431 17.61 -24.22 5.52
C SER A 431 16.77 -23.22 6.33
N TYR A 432 17.35 -22.59 7.35
CA TYR A 432 16.66 -21.68 8.28
C TYR A 432 17.13 -20.23 8.17
N LYS A 433 17.96 -19.91 7.17
CA LYS A 433 18.46 -18.54 6.95
C LYS A 433 17.35 -17.50 6.83
N HIS A 434 16.15 -17.92 6.39
CA HIS A 434 14.98 -17.06 6.21
C HIS A 434 14.37 -16.59 7.55
N TYR A 435 14.66 -17.29 8.65
CA TYR A 435 14.26 -16.88 10.01
C TYR A 435 15.30 -15.95 10.67
N LEU A 436 16.43 -15.72 10.00
CA LEU A 436 17.49 -14.86 10.50
C LEU A 436 17.43 -13.48 9.85
N ASP A 437 17.82 -12.45 10.59
CA ASP A 437 18.04 -11.12 10.05
C ASP A 437 19.38 -11.01 9.31
N GLY A 438 19.69 -9.83 8.75
CA GLY A 438 20.95 -9.60 8.04
C GLY A 438 22.23 -9.68 8.92
N ASN A 439 22.10 -9.66 10.25
CA ASN A 439 23.19 -9.90 11.20
C ASN A 439 23.32 -11.39 11.59
N GLY A 440 22.41 -12.25 11.12
CA GLY A 440 22.34 -13.66 11.51
C GLY A 440 21.65 -13.90 12.85
N GLU A 441 20.98 -12.90 13.43
CA GLU A 441 20.17 -13.05 14.64
C GLU A 441 18.79 -13.63 14.30
N LEU A 442 18.22 -14.41 15.21
CA LEU A 442 16.89 -14.99 14.99
C LEU A 442 15.84 -13.89 15.11
N ILE A 443 14.97 -13.77 14.10
CA ILE A 443 13.85 -12.83 14.13
C ILE A 443 12.85 -13.29 15.20
N ASP A 444 12.31 -12.36 15.96
CA ASP A 444 11.37 -12.67 17.05
C ASP A 444 10.11 -13.40 16.54
N LEU A 445 9.68 -14.42 17.27
CA LEU A 445 8.53 -15.26 16.89
C LEU A 445 7.23 -14.46 16.64
N PRO A 446 6.86 -13.45 17.45
CA PRO A 446 5.68 -12.62 17.16
C PRO A 446 5.76 -11.89 15.81
N VAL A 447 6.96 -11.49 15.39
CA VAL A 447 7.17 -10.85 14.08
C VAL A 447 6.96 -11.86 12.96
N MET A 448 7.59 -13.03 13.05
CA MET A 448 7.44 -14.07 12.04
C MET A 448 6.02 -14.61 11.96
N ARG A 449 5.26 -14.59 13.06
CA ARG A 449 3.82 -14.90 13.08
C ARG A 449 3.03 -13.95 12.18
N ILE A 450 3.24 -12.64 12.32
CA ILE A 450 2.56 -11.64 11.48
C ILE A 450 2.94 -11.82 10.01
N VAL A 451 4.23 -12.00 9.72
CA VAL A 451 4.74 -12.25 8.36
C VAL A 451 4.12 -13.51 7.77
N ALA A 452 4.07 -14.61 8.53
CA ALA A 452 3.49 -15.87 8.08
C ALA A 452 1.98 -15.76 7.86
N LYS A 453 1.21 -15.09 8.73
CA LYS A 453 -0.21 -14.81 8.49
C LYS A 453 -0.47 -13.99 7.24
N ALA A 454 0.46 -13.11 6.90
CA ALA A 454 0.37 -12.32 5.67
C ALA A 454 0.86 -13.07 4.42
N MET A 455 1.61 -14.18 4.54
CA MET A 455 2.24 -14.82 3.38
C MET A 455 1.77 -16.27 3.13
N ILE A 456 1.38 -17.01 4.17
CA ILE A 456 0.92 -18.41 4.09
C ILE A 456 -0.58 -18.41 3.83
N ARG A 457 -0.98 -18.97 2.68
CA ARG A 457 -2.41 -19.11 2.31
C ARG A 457 -2.99 -20.40 2.90
N ASN A 458 -4.32 -20.48 2.93
CA ASN A 458 -5.09 -21.69 3.27
C ASN A 458 -4.93 -22.20 4.72
N LYS A 459 -4.44 -21.37 5.65
CA LYS A 459 -4.44 -21.66 7.10
C LYS A 459 -5.53 -20.89 7.84
N PRO A 460 -6.35 -21.53 8.70
CA PRO A 460 -7.55 -20.95 9.33
C PRO A 460 -7.32 -19.62 10.05
N ASP A 461 -6.08 -19.35 10.46
CA ASP A 461 -5.61 -18.17 11.17
C ASP A 461 -4.81 -17.19 10.29
N SER A 462 -4.82 -17.36 8.97
CA SER A 462 -4.14 -16.50 7.99
C SER A 462 -4.97 -15.29 7.55
N TYR A 463 -4.32 -14.15 7.33
CA TYR A 463 -4.94 -12.96 6.73
C TYR A 463 -5.17 -13.14 5.23
N CYS A 464 -4.29 -13.90 4.57
CA CYS A 464 -4.41 -14.19 3.13
C CYS A 464 -5.40 -15.32 2.83
N GLN A 465 -5.94 -15.98 3.85
CA GLN A 465 -7.08 -16.86 3.69
C GLN A 465 -8.38 -16.10 3.44
N ALA A 466 -8.44 -14.80 3.68
CA ALA A 466 -9.71 -14.10 3.74
C ALA A 466 -10.35 -13.99 2.34
N TRP A 467 -11.15 -15.01 2.01
CA TRP A 467 -11.93 -15.20 0.80
C TRP A 467 -12.98 -14.13 0.54
N ASP A 468 -13.17 -13.22 1.47
CA ASP A 468 -14.23 -12.25 1.39
C ASP A 468 -13.62 -10.87 1.24
N ILE A 469 -14.00 -10.22 0.14
CA ILE A 469 -13.97 -8.76 -0.03
C ILE A 469 -14.72 -8.08 1.15
N ASN A 470 -15.41 -8.85 2.00
CA ASN A 470 -16.08 -8.40 3.22
C ASN A 470 -15.31 -8.69 4.54
N THR A 471 -14.10 -9.25 4.49
CA THR A 471 -13.34 -9.58 5.71
C THR A 471 -12.54 -8.40 6.27
N THR A 472 -12.25 -8.50 7.57
CA THR A 472 -11.39 -7.60 8.36
C THR A 472 -9.92 -8.04 8.39
N GLY A 473 -9.46 -8.88 7.46
CA GLY A 473 -8.09 -9.43 7.50
C GLY A 473 -7.01 -8.34 7.56
N ILE A 474 -7.21 -7.23 6.82
CA ILE A 474 -6.33 -6.06 6.91
C ILE A 474 -6.42 -5.36 8.28
N SER A 475 -7.60 -5.29 8.91
CA SER A 475 -7.77 -4.73 10.26
C SER A 475 -7.12 -5.60 11.34
N GLU A 476 -7.16 -6.92 11.19
CA GLU A 476 -6.46 -7.83 12.09
C GLU A 476 -4.94 -7.69 11.96
N LEU A 477 -4.42 -7.57 10.74
CA LEU A 477 -3.01 -7.24 10.51
C LEU A 477 -2.62 -5.91 11.18
N VAL A 478 -3.43 -4.85 11.01
CA VAL A 478 -3.20 -3.56 11.68
C VAL A 478 -3.23 -3.71 13.20
N SER A 479 -4.19 -4.46 13.74
CA SER A 479 -4.30 -4.74 15.17
C SER A 479 -3.05 -5.45 15.71
N ASP A 480 -2.56 -6.47 15.01
CA ASP A 480 -1.34 -7.19 15.38
C ASP A 480 -0.10 -6.28 15.34
N LEU A 481 0.01 -5.39 14.35
CA LEU A 481 1.10 -4.41 14.29
C LEU A 481 1.02 -3.39 15.44
N VAL A 482 -0.18 -2.95 15.83
CA VAL A 482 -0.39 -2.04 16.98
C VAL A 482 -0.05 -2.74 18.30
N GLN A 483 -0.43 -4.02 18.43
CA GLN A 483 -0.07 -4.83 19.59
C GLN A 483 1.45 -5.00 19.68
N LEU A 484 2.11 -5.33 18.57
CA LEU A 484 3.56 -5.43 18.49
C LEU A 484 4.23 -4.09 18.85
N TYR A 485 3.72 -2.97 18.37
CA TYR A 485 4.21 -1.65 18.75
C TYR A 485 4.06 -1.38 20.25
N SER A 486 2.98 -1.83 20.87
CA SER A 486 2.75 -1.69 22.30
C SER A 486 3.71 -2.56 23.13
N ASP A 487 4.00 -3.77 22.65
CA ASP A 487 4.89 -4.71 23.34
C ASP A 487 6.35 -4.26 23.30
N TYR A 488 6.79 -3.66 22.18
CA TYR A 488 8.16 -3.24 21.96
C TYR A 488 8.41 -1.77 22.32
N GLY A 489 7.42 -0.89 22.11
CA GLY A 489 7.50 0.56 22.23
C GLY A 489 7.39 1.13 23.66
N VAL A 490 7.21 0.27 24.66
CA VAL A 490 7.09 0.70 26.07
C VAL A 490 8.22 0.06 26.88
N ASP A 491 9.14 0.88 27.42
CA ASP A 491 10.01 0.45 28.53
C ASP A 491 9.12 -0.16 29.62
N ALA A 492 9.49 -1.32 30.19
CA ALA A 492 8.61 -2.10 31.07
C ALA A 492 8.09 -1.27 32.28
N SER A 493 8.81 -0.20 32.64
CA SER A 493 8.45 0.79 33.66
C SER A 493 7.25 1.69 33.32
N VAL A 494 6.93 1.90 32.03
CA VAL A 494 5.84 2.78 31.57
C VAL A 494 4.52 2.02 31.36
N ARG A 495 4.55 0.67 31.38
CA ARG A 495 3.34 -0.18 31.27
C ARG A 495 2.24 0.21 32.28
N SER A 496 2.61 0.65 33.48
CA SER A 496 1.64 1.04 34.51
C SER A 496 0.87 2.34 34.20
N ALA A 497 1.43 3.23 33.37
CA ALA A 497 0.82 4.53 33.06
C ALA A 497 -0.09 4.50 31.81
N MET A 498 0.21 3.66 30.81
CA MET A 498 -0.63 3.52 29.60
C MET A 498 -1.81 2.55 29.77
N LEU A 499 -1.67 1.48 30.56
CA LEU A 499 -2.80 0.60 30.92
C LEU A 499 -3.91 1.36 31.67
N GLY A 500 -3.58 2.46 32.36
CA GLY A 500 -4.55 3.37 32.97
C GLY A 500 -5.29 4.29 32.00
N ARG A 501 -4.85 4.41 30.74
CA ARG A 501 -5.50 5.28 29.72
C ARG A 501 -6.24 4.52 28.62
N PHE A 502 -5.98 3.22 28.42
CA PHE A 502 -6.76 2.38 27.50
C PHE A 502 -7.84 1.50 28.17
N VAL A 503 -7.91 1.46 29.50
CA VAL A 503 -9.01 0.82 30.26
C VAL A 503 -10.09 1.84 30.68
N GLY A 504 -10.32 2.85 29.83
CA GLY A 504 -10.98 4.08 30.27
C GLY A 504 -12.00 4.71 29.33
N THR A 505 -12.55 4.03 28.32
CA THR A 505 -13.83 4.43 27.70
C THR A 505 -14.40 3.31 26.83
N GLN A 506 -15.00 2.29 27.44
CA GLN A 506 -16.06 1.56 26.75
C GLN A 506 -17.34 2.41 26.81
N ARG A 507 -17.64 3.13 25.72
CA ARG A 507 -19.01 3.56 25.45
C ARG A 507 -19.57 2.64 24.36
N PRO A 508 -20.67 1.90 24.63
CA PRO A 508 -21.25 1.00 23.65
C PRO A 508 -21.81 1.76 22.45
N SER A 509 -21.48 1.25 21.27
CA SER A 509 -21.98 1.66 19.95
C SER A 509 -23.51 1.79 19.95
N TRP A 510 -24.02 2.74 19.16
CA TRP A 510 -25.45 3.00 18.99
C TRP A 510 -26.22 1.77 18.46
N MET A 511 -25.57 0.92 17.66
CA MET A 511 -26.12 -0.35 17.17
C MET A 511 -26.36 -1.34 18.32
N THR A 512 -25.46 -1.40 19.32
CA THR A 512 -25.63 -2.26 20.51
C THR A 512 -26.82 -1.82 21.37
N ARG A 513 -27.14 -0.51 21.40
CA ARG A 513 -28.32 0.01 22.11
C ARG A 513 -29.63 -0.30 21.38
N VAL A 514 -29.64 -0.32 20.06
CA VAL A 514 -30.84 -0.65 19.27
C VAL A 514 -31.15 -2.15 19.37
N VAL A 515 -30.12 -3.00 19.27
CA VAL A 515 -30.25 -4.46 19.41
C VAL A 515 -30.69 -4.87 20.83
N ASN A 516 -30.13 -4.26 21.88
CA ASN A 516 -30.56 -4.52 23.26
C ASN A 516 -31.98 -4.00 23.58
N LYS A 517 -32.46 -2.96 22.89
CA LYS A 517 -33.84 -2.43 23.08
C LYS A 517 -34.89 -3.28 22.38
N LEU A 518 -34.51 -4.02 21.33
CA LEU A 518 -35.35 -5.01 20.65
C LEU A 518 -35.38 -6.36 21.39
N LEU A 519 -34.30 -6.73 22.08
CA LEU A 519 -34.19 -8.01 22.82
C LEU A 519 -34.75 -7.98 24.26
N ASN A 520 -35.00 -6.82 24.87
CA ASN A 520 -35.46 -6.69 26.27
C ASN A 520 -36.97 -6.46 26.48
N ARG A 521 -37.83 -6.83 25.51
CA ARG A 521 -39.29 -6.85 25.77
C ARG A 521 -39.65 -8.07 26.64
N ARG A 522 -39.61 -7.90 27.96
CA ARG A 522 -40.18 -8.87 28.92
C ARG A 522 -41.70 -9.01 28.74
N PRO A 523 -42.26 -10.22 28.92
CA PRO A 523 -43.69 -10.47 28.78
C PRO A 523 -44.51 -9.86 29.93
N ARG A 524 -45.75 -9.43 29.64
CA ARG A 524 -46.72 -8.95 30.63
C ARG A 524 -47.00 -10.05 31.68
N PRO A 525 -47.16 -9.71 32.98
CA PRO A 525 -47.43 -10.69 34.01
C PRO A 525 -48.86 -11.26 33.88
N ARG A 526 -49.00 -12.59 34.03
CA ARG A 526 -50.28 -13.29 34.14
C ARG A 526 -50.89 -13.08 35.55
N PRO A 527 -52.23 -13.05 35.69
CA PRO A 527 -52.90 -12.78 36.96
C PRO A 527 -52.81 -13.98 37.93
N SER A 528 -52.85 -13.67 39.22
CA SER A 528 -52.82 -14.58 40.37
C SER A 528 -53.96 -15.61 40.36
N LYS A 529 -53.65 -16.88 40.66
CA LYS A 529 -54.63 -17.98 40.84
C LYS A 529 -55.48 -17.80 42.12
N PRO A 530 -56.74 -18.29 42.13
CA PRO A 530 -57.67 -18.17 43.25
C PRO A 530 -57.44 -19.22 44.35
N PRO A 531 -58.03 -19.07 45.55
CA PRO A 531 -57.77 -19.96 46.69
C PRO A 531 -58.43 -21.34 46.53
N ARG A 532 -57.77 -22.37 47.09
CA ARG A 532 -58.27 -23.75 47.19
C ARG A 532 -59.46 -23.81 48.16
N LEU A 533 -60.63 -24.20 47.66
CA LEU A 533 -61.72 -24.73 48.46
C LEU A 533 -61.48 -26.23 48.72
N LYS A 534 -61.68 -26.65 49.98
CA LYS A 534 -61.68 -28.07 50.40
C LYS A 534 -62.95 -28.77 49.88
N ALA A 535 -62.81 -30.05 49.54
CA ALA A 535 -63.89 -31.00 49.23
C ALA A 535 -64.85 -31.16 50.44
N PRO A 536 -66.07 -31.68 50.25
CA PRO A 536 -66.29 -33.08 49.86
C PRO A 536 -66.63 -33.32 48.39
#